data_AF-A0A3M1AK28-F1
#
_entry.id   AF-A0A3M1AK28-F1
#
_cell.length_a   1.000
_cell.length_b   1.000
_cell.length_c   1.000
_cell.angle_alpha   90.00
_cell.angle_beta   90.00
_cell.angle_gamma   90.00
#
_symmetry.space_group_name_H-M   'P 1'
#
loop_
_entity.id
_entity.type
_entity.pdbx_description
1 polymer ?
#
loop_
_entity_poly.entity_id
_entity_poly.type
_entity_poly.pdbx_seq_one_letter_code
_entity_poly.pdbx_strand_id
1 'polypeptide(L)'
;MPYSIRGAASALGQEQAAKGVGFQYATNWSFSPLEMMTFLLPSFFGFGGQTYWGTMPFTDYPNYMGILILLLAVFALVSYKKPPVRLFGGIILLALLISFGKHFAIFYKLLYNYLPFFNKFRVPVMILIVVQMGVAILAGFGLQRVLELLQTPGNPYVHALWARRLFITAGAILLIALVLTVARQGFFNVMQGLYPDRYAPSMQLQLDRQRFDMLLTDWWLVSLWLAGGFVLWGLALQKRIKAPSLALGILIISLADLWAVDFKLNHPSSKSQIDQYLAPDEITRFLQADTTLYRIFPVGGLFNENRWAAQSIQSIGGYHAAKPRVFQDFMDATSLPQNYVMKYYKMINRGGQRALQPLDPGQIDPAVRANHQNLIDFLNLKYIISPYPIPESSLRFRAQVQYFMGNRPVKLSIYENTRVLPRAYLVGSYQLKPTPREALGYLASEKFDPRTQVVLYQTPAPEPVPDSTAVAKVVSYQLQHVVVETQSKQPQLLVLSDTYYPPGWRVTIDGQPEQILQANHAFRAVAVPAGTHQVVFFYHSRLFTAGLWCSLISLLAIAGCFFLGWRKKESS
;
A
#
# COMPACT_ATOMS: atom_id res chain seq x y z
N MET A 1 -11.61 -3.13 11.00
CA MET A 1 -10.47 -2.49 11.70
C MET A 1 -10.96 -1.21 12.38
N PRO A 2 -11.48 -1.29 13.63
CA PRO A 2 -12.14 -0.15 14.29
C PRO A 2 -11.19 0.98 14.71
N TYR A 3 -9.87 0.80 14.56
CA TYR A 3 -8.85 1.78 14.92
C TYR A 3 -8.07 2.33 13.72
N SER A 4 -8.46 1.98 12.49
CA SER A 4 -7.78 2.42 11.26
C SER A 4 -8.67 3.34 10.43
N ILE A 5 -8.04 4.26 9.70
CA ILE A 5 -8.71 5.12 8.69
C ILE A 5 -9.52 4.34 7.65
N ARG A 6 -9.26 3.02 7.47
CA ARG A 6 -9.98 2.16 6.52
C ARG A 6 -11.26 1.52 7.08
N GLY A 7 -11.52 1.60 8.38
CA GLY A 7 -12.66 0.93 9.01
C GLY A 7 -13.33 1.69 10.15
N ALA A 8 -12.79 2.83 10.56
CA ALA A 8 -13.33 3.67 11.62
C ALA A 8 -13.82 5.01 11.06
N ALA A 9 -14.95 5.51 11.58
CA ALA A 9 -15.43 6.85 11.26
C ALA A 9 -14.41 7.90 11.71
N SER A 10 -14.32 9.01 10.97
CA SER A 10 -13.59 10.17 11.48
C SER A 10 -14.38 10.81 12.62
N ALA A 11 -13.68 11.19 13.69
CA ALA A 11 -14.22 12.00 14.78
C ALA A 11 -14.72 13.39 14.33
N LEU A 12 -14.30 13.86 13.16
CA LEU A 12 -14.66 15.18 12.61
C LEU A 12 -15.98 15.18 11.81
N GLY A 13 -16.67 14.04 11.73
CA GLY A 13 -18.01 13.98 11.14
C GLY A 13 -18.05 13.73 9.62
N GLN A 14 -16.97 13.23 9.01
CA GLN A 14 -17.07 12.70 7.64
C GLN A 14 -17.77 11.33 7.67
N GLU A 15 -19.07 11.34 7.31
CA GLU A 15 -20.11 10.30 7.42
C GLU A 15 -19.86 8.88 6.86
N GLN A 16 -18.65 8.50 6.46
CA GLN A 16 -18.49 7.33 5.57
C GLN A 16 -18.33 5.95 6.23
N ALA A 17 -18.16 5.82 7.55
CA ALA A 17 -17.82 4.50 8.12
C ALA A 17 -19.03 3.64 8.54
N ALA A 18 -20.20 4.22 8.79
CA ALA A 18 -21.34 3.46 9.32
C ALA A 18 -22.27 2.85 8.24
N LYS A 19 -22.35 3.42 7.03
CA LYS A 19 -23.34 3.04 6.00
C LYS A 19 -22.78 2.23 4.80
N GLY A 20 -21.59 1.65 4.93
CA GLY A 20 -20.89 1.05 3.79
C GLY A 20 -20.27 2.11 2.88
N VAL A 21 -19.44 1.68 1.94
CA VAL A 21 -18.75 2.61 1.03
C VAL A 21 -19.68 3.02 -0.09
N GLY A 22 -19.85 4.33 -0.36
CA GLY A 22 -20.72 4.81 -1.43
C GLY A 22 -20.41 4.15 -2.79
N PHE A 23 -21.44 3.85 -3.58
CA PHE A 23 -21.33 3.02 -4.79
C PHE A 23 -20.22 3.47 -5.75
N GLN A 24 -20.07 4.78 -6.00
CA GLN A 24 -19.00 5.30 -6.85
C GLN A 24 -17.61 4.95 -6.30
N TYR A 25 -17.41 5.17 -5.00
CA TYR A 25 -16.15 4.82 -4.33
C TYR A 25 -15.90 3.31 -4.33
N ALA A 26 -16.93 2.51 -4.04
CA ALA A 26 -16.87 1.06 -4.05
C ALA A 26 -16.41 0.53 -5.42
N THR A 27 -16.89 1.14 -6.50
CA THR A 27 -16.65 0.73 -7.90
C THR A 27 -15.52 1.49 -8.60
N ASN A 28 -14.70 2.27 -7.88
CA ASN A 28 -13.63 3.04 -8.51
C ASN A 28 -12.62 2.15 -9.26
N TRP A 29 -12.24 1.00 -8.71
CA TRP A 29 -11.37 0.00 -9.37
C TRP A 29 -12.19 -1.14 -9.98
N SER A 30 -13.15 -0.78 -10.83
CA SER A 30 -13.87 -1.74 -11.66
C SER A 30 -13.02 -2.15 -12.84
N PHE A 31 -12.93 -3.44 -13.11
CA PHE A 31 -12.20 -3.99 -14.24
C PHE A 31 -13.02 -3.80 -15.52
N SER A 32 -12.48 -3.15 -16.55
CA SER A 32 -13.22 -3.00 -17.80
C SER A 32 -13.23 -4.35 -18.56
N PRO A 33 -14.34 -4.72 -19.24
CA PRO A 33 -14.33 -5.88 -20.13
C PRO A 33 -13.21 -5.81 -21.19
N LEU A 34 -12.86 -4.62 -21.66
CA LEU A 34 -11.74 -4.45 -22.60
C LEU A 34 -10.38 -4.77 -21.94
N GLU A 35 -10.23 -4.51 -20.64
CA GLU A 35 -8.98 -4.81 -19.92
C GLU A 35 -8.71 -6.32 -19.78
N MET A 36 -9.67 -7.19 -20.13
CA MET A 36 -9.41 -8.63 -20.32
C MET A 36 -8.35 -8.91 -21.38
N MET A 37 -8.04 -7.95 -22.28
CA MET A 37 -6.89 -8.07 -23.18
C MET A 37 -5.57 -8.25 -22.42
N THR A 38 -5.48 -7.80 -21.16
CA THR A 38 -4.33 -8.05 -20.29
C THR A 38 -4.16 -9.52 -19.91
N PHE A 39 -5.19 -10.36 -20.06
CA PHE A 39 -5.07 -11.81 -19.89
C PHE A 39 -4.27 -12.46 -21.03
N LEU A 40 -4.27 -11.81 -22.20
CA LEU A 40 -3.58 -12.28 -23.42
C LEU A 40 -2.23 -11.58 -23.61
N LEU A 41 -2.21 -10.26 -23.43
CA LEU A 41 -1.06 -9.40 -23.65
C LEU A 41 -0.89 -8.49 -22.43
N PRO A 42 0.09 -8.76 -21.55
CA PRO A 42 0.22 -8.06 -20.27
C PRO A 42 0.18 -6.53 -20.42
N SER A 43 1.01 -5.96 -21.30
CA SER A 43 1.13 -4.50 -21.44
C SER A 43 0.12 -3.86 -22.39
N PHE A 44 -0.97 -4.54 -22.79
CA PHE A 44 -1.95 -3.95 -23.71
C PHE A 44 -2.53 -2.64 -23.17
N PHE A 45 -2.87 -2.59 -21.88
CA PHE A 45 -3.32 -1.37 -21.19
C PHE A 45 -2.18 -0.59 -20.51
N GLY A 46 -0.93 -0.82 -20.94
CA GLY A 46 0.29 -0.46 -20.20
C GLY A 46 0.56 -1.45 -19.07
N PHE A 47 1.78 -1.46 -18.53
CA PHE A 47 2.16 -2.38 -17.45
C PHE A 47 1.62 -1.92 -16.08
N GLY A 48 1.62 -0.61 -15.83
CA GLY A 48 1.23 -0.01 -14.56
C GLY A 48 1.71 1.44 -14.43
N GLY A 49 1.39 2.09 -13.31
CA GLY A 49 1.81 3.46 -13.02
C GLY A 49 1.42 4.45 -14.13
N GLN A 50 2.37 5.25 -14.59
CA GLN A 50 2.12 6.26 -15.64
C GLN A 50 1.81 5.65 -17.02
N THR A 51 2.28 4.44 -17.28
CA THR A 51 2.02 3.75 -18.56
C THR A 51 0.60 3.21 -18.63
N TYR A 52 -0.07 3.02 -17.49
CA TYR A 52 -1.44 2.52 -17.47
C TYR A 52 -2.40 3.53 -18.12
N TRP A 53 -3.20 3.06 -19.08
CA TRP A 53 -4.15 3.89 -19.82
C TRP A 53 -5.60 3.39 -19.76
N GLY A 54 -5.88 2.37 -18.93
CA GLY A 54 -7.22 1.84 -18.74
C GLY A 54 -8.15 2.73 -17.90
N THR A 55 -9.24 2.14 -17.40
CA THR A 55 -10.38 2.85 -16.80
C THR A 55 -10.32 3.03 -15.28
N MET A 56 -9.41 2.31 -14.61
CA MET A 56 -9.18 2.43 -13.18
C MET A 56 -8.38 3.71 -12.86
N PRO A 57 -8.39 4.20 -11.61
CA PRO A 57 -7.58 5.35 -11.21
C PRO A 57 -6.07 5.09 -11.39
N PHE A 58 -5.62 3.90 -11.00
CA PHE A 58 -4.26 3.39 -11.23
C PHE A 58 -4.24 1.87 -11.00
N THR A 59 -3.23 1.21 -11.56
CA THR A 59 -2.79 -0.16 -11.23
C THR A 59 -1.27 -0.22 -11.41
N ASP A 60 -0.61 -1.13 -10.70
CA ASP A 60 0.84 -1.32 -10.78
C ASP A 60 1.24 -2.59 -11.55
N TYR A 61 0.25 -3.35 -12.02
CA TYR A 61 0.46 -4.59 -12.77
C TYR A 61 -0.74 -4.93 -13.67
N PRO A 62 -0.52 -5.75 -14.73
CA PRO A 62 -1.58 -6.33 -15.54
C PRO A 62 -2.10 -7.65 -14.96
N ASN A 63 -3.32 -8.06 -15.31
CA ASN A 63 -3.92 -9.32 -14.83
C ASN A 63 -3.56 -10.53 -15.71
N TYR A 64 -2.30 -10.64 -16.12
CA TYR A 64 -1.84 -11.74 -16.99
C TYR A 64 -1.75 -13.07 -16.22
N MET A 65 -2.12 -14.18 -16.87
CA MET A 65 -2.23 -15.51 -16.22
C MET A 65 -1.38 -16.59 -16.90
N GLY A 66 -0.58 -16.22 -17.90
CA GLY A 66 0.17 -17.14 -18.75
C GLY A 66 -0.66 -17.60 -19.95
N ILE A 67 -0.14 -17.42 -21.16
CA ILE A 67 -0.93 -17.62 -22.37
C ILE A 67 -1.25 -19.11 -22.61
N LEU A 68 -0.30 -20.00 -22.32
CA LEU A 68 -0.53 -21.44 -22.42
C LEU A 68 -1.51 -21.94 -21.36
N ILE A 69 -1.43 -21.38 -20.15
CA ILE A 69 -2.36 -21.69 -19.05
C ILE A 69 -3.78 -21.29 -19.44
N LEU A 70 -3.96 -20.08 -19.97
CA LEU A 70 -5.26 -19.62 -20.45
C LEU A 70 -5.80 -20.49 -21.60
N LEU A 71 -4.95 -20.83 -22.59
CA LEU A 71 -5.34 -21.67 -23.72
C LEU A 71 -5.77 -23.06 -23.26
N LEU A 72 -5.05 -23.68 -22.32
CA LEU A 72 -5.39 -24.97 -21.75
C LEU A 72 -6.70 -24.91 -20.94
N ALA A 73 -6.92 -23.83 -20.20
CA ALA A 73 -8.18 -23.63 -19.46
C ALA A 73 -9.39 -23.54 -20.40
N VAL A 74 -9.27 -22.77 -21.49
CA VAL A 74 -10.28 -22.68 -22.54
C VAL A 74 -10.48 -24.04 -23.20
N PHE A 75 -9.38 -24.74 -23.52
CA PHE A 75 -9.46 -26.08 -24.09
C PHE A 75 -10.19 -27.06 -23.17
N ALA A 76 -9.97 -27.00 -21.86
CA ALA A 76 -10.68 -27.82 -20.89
C ALA A 76 -12.20 -27.57 -20.93
N LEU A 77 -12.64 -26.31 -20.97
CA LEU A 77 -14.05 -25.94 -21.02
C LEU A 77 -14.76 -26.47 -22.27
N VAL A 78 -14.07 -26.49 -23.41
CA VAL A 78 -14.63 -26.96 -24.68
C VAL A 78 -14.59 -28.48 -24.79
N SER A 79 -13.50 -29.10 -24.33
CA SER A 79 -13.23 -30.54 -24.57
C SER A 79 -13.72 -31.45 -23.45
N TYR A 80 -13.96 -30.93 -22.25
CA TYR A 80 -14.28 -31.72 -21.06
C TYR A 80 -15.66 -31.34 -20.51
N LYS A 81 -16.61 -32.29 -20.56
CA LYS A 81 -17.98 -32.09 -20.07
C LYS A 81 -18.20 -32.50 -18.61
N LYS A 82 -17.12 -32.74 -17.84
CA LYS A 82 -17.25 -33.20 -16.45
C LYS A 82 -17.79 -32.09 -15.52
N PRO A 83 -18.56 -32.44 -14.47
CA PRO A 83 -19.11 -31.46 -13.54
C PRO A 83 -18.09 -30.49 -12.91
N PRO A 84 -16.88 -30.93 -12.48
CA PRO A 84 -15.90 -30.01 -11.90
C PRO A 84 -15.45 -28.89 -12.87
N VAL A 85 -15.27 -29.21 -14.15
CA VAL A 85 -14.87 -28.21 -15.17
C VAL A 85 -15.97 -27.17 -15.38
N ARG A 86 -17.23 -27.59 -15.43
CA ARG A 86 -18.37 -26.67 -15.55
C ARG A 86 -18.54 -25.79 -14.31
N LEU A 87 -18.33 -26.37 -13.12
CA LEU A 87 -18.37 -25.64 -11.86
C LEU A 87 -17.32 -24.53 -11.82
N PHE A 88 -16.05 -24.85 -12.11
CA PHE A 88 -15.00 -23.84 -12.16
C PHE A 88 -15.21 -22.81 -13.28
N GLY A 89 -15.73 -23.23 -14.43
CA GLY A 89 -16.16 -22.29 -15.49
C GLY A 89 -17.23 -21.31 -15.00
N GLY A 90 -18.22 -21.79 -14.25
CA GLY A 90 -19.25 -20.96 -13.63
C GLY A 90 -18.70 -20.01 -12.56
N ILE A 91 -17.77 -20.48 -11.72
CA ILE A 91 -17.09 -19.66 -10.69
C ILE A 91 -16.28 -18.54 -11.36
N ILE A 92 -15.53 -18.86 -12.43
CA ILE A 92 -14.75 -17.88 -13.20
C ILE A 92 -15.68 -16.84 -13.82
N LEU A 93 -16.76 -17.28 -14.47
CA LEU A 93 -17.73 -16.37 -15.08
C LEU A 93 -18.34 -15.43 -14.02
N LEU A 94 -18.78 -15.98 -12.89
CA LEU A 94 -19.34 -15.20 -11.80
C LEU A 94 -18.33 -14.16 -11.26
N ALA A 95 -17.10 -14.58 -10.99
CA ALA A 95 -16.04 -13.69 -10.52
C ALA A 95 -15.72 -12.59 -11.55
N LEU A 96 -15.68 -12.90 -12.84
CA LEU A 96 -15.49 -11.92 -13.91
C LEU A 96 -16.64 -10.89 -13.93
N LEU A 97 -17.89 -11.33 -13.88
CA LEU A 97 -19.05 -10.43 -13.86
C LEU A 97 -19.03 -9.51 -12.62
N ILE A 98 -18.59 -10.02 -11.46
CA ILE A 98 -18.39 -9.20 -10.26
C ILE A 98 -17.26 -8.19 -10.48
N SER A 99 -16.14 -8.60 -11.08
CA SER A 99 -14.97 -7.74 -11.30
C SER A 99 -15.29 -6.51 -12.17
N PHE A 100 -16.28 -6.63 -13.07
CA PHE A 100 -16.69 -5.55 -13.95
C PHE A 100 -17.29 -4.34 -13.23
N GLY A 101 -17.78 -4.50 -11.99
CA GLY A 101 -18.21 -3.38 -11.16
C GLY A 101 -19.16 -2.41 -11.89
N LYS A 102 -18.76 -1.14 -12.01
CA LYS A 102 -19.55 -0.10 -12.70
C LYS A 102 -19.75 -0.36 -14.20
N HIS A 103 -18.87 -1.12 -14.84
CA HIS A 103 -18.99 -1.49 -16.26
C HIS A 103 -20.09 -2.54 -16.49
N PHE A 104 -20.50 -3.27 -15.44
CA PHE A 104 -21.70 -4.10 -15.44
C PHE A 104 -22.59 -3.77 -14.24
N ALA A 105 -22.98 -2.49 -14.16
CA ALA A 105 -23.63 -1.92 -12.98
C ALA A 105 -24.94 -2.63 -12.58
N ILE A 106 -25.71 -3.18 -13.53
CA ILE A 106 -26.98 -3.86 -13.24
C ILE A 106 -26.74 -5.04 -12.28
N PHE A 107 -25.82 -5.93 -12.65
CA PHE A 107 -25.47 -7.10 -11.84
C PHE A 107 -24.75 -6.70 -10.54
N TYR A 108 -23.80 -5.76 -10.62
CA TYR A 108 -23.05 -5.35 -9.44
C TYR A 108 -23.94 -4.65 -8.39
N LYS A 109 -24.92 -3.83 -8.82
CA LYS A 109 -25.89 -3.18 -7.92
C LYS A 109 -26.78 -4.18 -7.20
N LEU A 110 -27.15 -5.28 -7.85
CA LEU A 110 -27.91 -6.36 -7.21
C LEU A 110 -27.13 -6.90 -6.00
N LEU A 111 -25.85 -7.25 -6.20
CA LEU A 111 -25.00 -7.72 -5.10
C LEU A 111 -24.79 -6.64 -4.05
N TYR A 112 -24.48 -5.42 -4.47
CA TYR A 112 -24.21 -4.29 -3.57
C TYR A 112 -25.40 -3.93 -2.68
N ASN A 113 -26.63 -3.98 -3.19
CA ASN A 113 -27.81 -3.60 -2.40
C ASN A 113 -28.35 -4.75 -1.54
N TYR A 114 -28.24 -6.00 -1.99
CA TYR A 114 -28.95 -7.13 -1.38
C TYR A 114 -28.05 -8.20 -0.75
N LEU A 115 -26.80 -8.37 -1.20
CA LEU A 115 -25.91 -9.38 -0.63
C LEU A 115 -25.32 -8.85 0.69
N PRO A 116 -25.54 -9.52 1.84
CA PRO A 116 -25.06 -9.05 3.13
C PRO A 116 -23.55 -8.78 3.13
N PHE A 117 -23.15 -7.65 3.72
CA PHE A 117 -21.76 -7.18 3.81
C PHE A 117 -21.09 -6.82 2.47
N PHE A 118 -21.72 -7.04 1.31
CA PHE A 118 -21.09 -6.78 0.03
C PHE A 118 -20.78 -5.29 -0.17
N ASN A 119 -21.66 -4.40 0.30
CA ASN A 119 -21.46 -2.94 0.30
C ASN A 119 -20.32 -2.43 1.21
N LYS A 120 -19.62 -3.32 1.92
CA LYS A 120 -18.41 -2.99 2.69
C LYS A 120 -17.14 -3.24 1.88
N PHE A 121 -17.22 -3.99 0.78
CA PHE A 121 -16.08 -4.19 -0.11
C PHE A 121 -15.93 -3.02 -1.08
N ARG A 122 -14.68 -2.78 -1.47
CA ARG A 122 -14.26 -1.82 -2.49
C ARG A 122 -13.23 -2.52 -3.38
N VAL A 123 -13.01 -1.99 -4.57
CA VAL A 123 -12.03 -2.54 -5.54
C VAL A 123 -12.48 -3.88 -6.14
N PRO A 124 -13.53 -3.88 -7.00
CA PRO A 124 -14.07 -5.07 -7.65
C PRO A 124 -13.02 -5.96 -8.32
N VAL A 125 -12.00 -5.37 -8.95
CA VAL A 125 -10.94 -6.12 -9.66
C VAL A 125 -10.20 -7.15 -8.77
N MET A 126 -10.19 -6.98 -7.44
CA MET A 126 -9.52 -7.92 -6.53
C MET A 126 -10.13 -9.34 -6.54
N ILE A 127 -11.38 -9.50 -6.99
CA ILE A 127 -12.00 -10.83 -7.12
C ILE A 127 -11.36 -11.66 -8.25
N LEU A 128 -10.58 -11.04 -9.14
CA LEU A 128 -9.86 -11.76 -10.20
C LEU A 128 -8.89 -12.83 -9.67
N ILE A 129 -8.51 -12.78 -8.39
CA ILE A 129 -7.77 -13.88 -7.75
C ILE A 129 -8.52 -15.23 -7.85
N VAL A 130 -9.86 -15.20 -7.79
CA VAL A 130 -10.72 -16.39 -7.98
C VAL A 130 -10.69 -16.83 -9.44
N VAL A 131 -10.65 -15.89 -10.38
CA VAL A 131 -10.51 -16.17 -11.81
C VAL A 131 -9.17 -16.86 -12.08
N GLN A 132 -8.07 -16.29 -11.57
CA GLN A 132 -6.71 -16.83 -11.72
C GLN A 132 -6.59 -18.24 -11.17
N MET A 133 -7.10 -18.48 -9.95
CA MET A 133 -7.13 -19.81 -9.35
C MET A 133 -7.97 -20.80 -10.19
N GLY A 134 -9.16 -20.39 -10.63
CA GLY A 134 -10.02 -21.22 -11.48
C GLY A 134 -9.37 -21.55 -12.82
N VAL A 135 -8.74 -20.58 -13.47
CA VAL A 135 -8.01 -20.76 -14.74
C VAL A 135 -6.86 -21.75 -14.57
N ALA A 136 -6.07 -21.66 -13.48
CA ALA A 136 -5.00 -22.62 -13.21
C ALA A 136 -5.52 -24.07 -13.03
N ILE A 137 -6.64 -24.24 -12.31
CA ILE A 137 -7.27 -25.55 -12.13
C ILE A 137 -7.79 -26.10 -13.46
N LEU A 138 -8.47 -25.27 -14.26
CA LEU A 138 -8.95 -25.65 -15.58
C LEU A 138 -7.81 -25.98 -16.54
N ALA A 139 -6.69 -25.27 -16.47
CA ALA A 139 -5.50 -25.57 -17.26
C ALA A 139 -4.95 -26.97 -16.95
N GLY A 140 -5.00 -27.39 -15.68
CA GLY A 140 -4.67 -28.76 -15.27
C GLY A 140 -5.57 -29.81 -15.94
N PHE A 141 -6.89 -29.59 -15.95
CA PHE A 141 -7.83 -30.45 -16.70
C PHE A 141 -7.58 -30.41 -18.21
N GLY A 142 -7.22 -29.26 -18.76
CA GLY A 142 -6.87 -29.10 -20.17
C GLY A 142 -5.64 -29.91 -20.55
N LEU A 143 -4.58 -29.82 -19.76
CA LEU A 143 -3.36 -30.61 -19.95
C LEU A 143 -3.64 -32.10 -19.79
N GLN A 144 -4.41 -32.50 -18.78
CA GLN A 144 -4.85 -33.89 -18.63
C GLN A 144 -5.55 -34.38 -19.90
N ARG A 145 -6.46 -33.58 -20.47
CA ARG A 145 -7.17 -33.95 -21.69
C ARG A 145 -6.24 -34.08 -22.90
N VAL A 146 -5.24 -33.19 -23.02
CA VAL A 146 -4.20 -33.31 -24.06
C VAL A 146 -3.44 -34.64 -23.91
N LEU A 147 -3.06 -35.02 -22.70
CA LEU A 147 -2.33 -36.27 -22.44
C LEU A 147 -3.19 -37.52 -22.73
N GLU A 148 -4.47 -37.50 -22.36
CA GLU A 148 -5.43 -38.57 -22.70
C GLU A 148 -5.55 -38.76 -24.21
N LEU A 149 -5.63 -37.67 -24.98
CA LEU A 149 -5.69 -37.69 -26.44
C LEU A 149 -4.42 -38.26 -27.09
N LEU A 150 -3.26 -38.11 -26.45
CA LEU A 150 -1.99 -38.67 -26.91
C LEU A 150 -1.88 -40.18 -26.61
N GLN A 151 -2.58 -40.68 -25.60
CA GLN A 151 -2.58 -42.09 -25.19
C GLN A 151 -3.66 -42.91 -25.89
N THR A 152 -4.75 -42.27 -26.32
CA THR A 152 -5.85 -42.95 -27.03
C THR A 152 -5.34 -43.51 -28.37
N PRO A 153 -5.54 -44.81 -28.69
CA PRO A 153 -5.20 -45.36 -29.99
C PRO A 153 -5.98 -44.65 -31.10
N GLY A 154 -5.30 -43.80 -31.86
CA GLY A 154 -5.89 -43.03 -32.95
C GLY A 154 -5.22 -43.35 -34.28
N ASN A 155 -5.90 -43.04 -35.38
CA ASN A 155 -5.37 -43.20 -36.72
C ASN A 155 -4.09 -42.35 -36.88
N PRO A 156 -2.91 -42.94 -37.21
CA PRO A 156 -1.66 -42.21 -37.38
C PRO A 156 -1.74 -41.06 -38.39
N TYR A 157 -2.55 -41.21 -39.44
CA TYR A 157 -2.79 -40.16 -40.43
C TYR A 157 -3.48 -38.93 -39.80
N VAL A 158 -4.42 -39.15 -38.88
CA VAL A 158 -5.12 -38.06 -38.17
C VAL A 158 -4.15 -37.34 -37.24
N HIS A 159 -3.32 -38.07 -36.49
CA HIS A 159 -2.29 -37.45 -35.64
C HIS A 159 -1.27 -36.64 -36.45
N ALA A 160 -0.84 -37.15 -37.61
CA ALA A 160 0.06 -36.42 -38.51
C ALA A 160 -0.58 -35.15 -39.07
N LEU A 161 -1.87 -35.21 -39.44
CA LEU A 161 -2.62 -34.04 -39.93
C LEU A 161 -2.74 -32.96 -38.84
N TRP A 162 -3.10 -33.34 -37.61
CA TRP A 162 -3.18 -32.39 -36.49
C TRP A 162 -1.81 -31.81 -36.13
N ALA A 163 -0.76 -32.62 -36.12
CA ALA A 163 0.60 -32.13 -35.91
C ALA A 163 1.00 -31.09 -36.97
N ARG A 164 0.71 -31.35 -38.26
CA ARG A 164 0.94 -30.38 -39.35
C ARG A 164 0.19 -29.07 -39.11
N ARG A 165 -1.08 -29.14 -38.68
CA ARG A 165 -1.88 -27.94 -38.36
C ARG A 165 -1.27 -27.14 -37.21
N LEU A 166 -0.79 -27.81 -36.16
CA LEU A 166 -0.13 -27.15 -35.04
C LEU A 166 1.16 -26.44 -35.46
N PHE A 167 2.00 -27.09 -36.28
CA PHE A 167 3.21 -26.45 -36.81
C PHE A 167 2.91 -25.26 -37.72
N ILE A 168 1.90 -25.38 -38.59
CA ILE A 168 1.45 -24.25 -39.43
C ILE A 168 0.93 -23.10 -38.55
N THR A 169 0.17 -23.42 -37.49
CA THR A 169 -0.35 -22.41 -36.56
C THR A 169 0.78 -21.72 -35.80
N ALA A 170 1.78 -22.47 -35.33
CA ALA A 170 2.97 -21.91 -34.69
C ALA A 170 3.74 -20.98 -35.65
N GLY A 171 3.95 -21.41 -36.90
CA GLY A 171 4.57 -20.59 -37.93
C GLY A 171 3.78 -19.33 -38.26
N ALA A 172 2.45 -19.43 -38.36
CA ALA A 172 1.57 -18.30 -38.61
C ALA A 172 1.59 -17.27 -37.47
N ILE A 173 1.61 -17.71 -36.21
CA ILE A 173 1.72 -16.83 -35.03
C ILE A 173 3.02 -16.02 -35.08
N LEU A 174 4.15 -16.69 -35.36
CA LEU A 174 5.45 -16.02 -35.49
C LEU A 174 5.48 -15.10 -36.71
N LEU A 175 4.86 -15.47 -37.82
CA LEU A 175 4.75 -14.63 -39.00
C LEU A 175 3.93 -13.37 -38.72
N ILE A 176 2.80 -13.48 -38.01
CA ILE A 176 2.00 -12.30 -37.62
C ILE A 176 2.83 -11.39 -36.71
N ALA A 177 3.59 -11.94 -35.76
CA ALA A 177 4.50 -11.15 -34.93
C ALA A 177 5.58 -10.44 -35.73
N LEU A 178 6.14 -11.10 -36.74
CA LEU A 178 7.07 -10.50 -37.66
C LEU A 178 6.43 -9.37 -38.47
N VAL A 179 5.24 -9.61 -39.05
CA VAL A 179 4.51 -8.62 -39.85
C VAL A 179 4.17 -7.38 -39.02
N LEU A 180 3.67 -7.53 -37.79
CA LEU A 180 3.38 -6.40 -36.91
C LEU A 180 4.64 -5.61 -36.52
N THR A 181 5.79 -6.29 -36.45
CA THR A 181 7.09 -5.65 -36.18
C THR A 181 7.65 -4.91 -37.40
N VAL A 182 7.43 -5.44 -38.61
CA VAL A 182 7.79 -4.74 -39.85
C VAL A 182 6.86 -3.54 -40.06
N ALA A 183 5.56 -3.70 -39.79
CA ALA A 183 4.54 -2.65 -39.85
C ALA A 183 4.51 -1.77 -38.59
N ARG A 184 5.59 -1.73 -37.79
CA ARG A 184 5.64 -1.09 -36.47
C ARG A 184 5.12 0.34 -36.48
N GLN A 185 5.50 1.16 -37.47
CA GLN A 185 5.08 2.56 -37.51
C GLN A 185 3.57 2.72 -37.73
N GLY A 186 2.99 1.94 -38.65
CA GLY A 186 1.54 1.96 -38.89
C GLY A 186 0.78 1.47 -37.68
N PHE A 187 1.26 0.39 -37.04
CA PHE A 187 0.66 -0.14 -35.83
C PHE A 187 0.77 0.84 -34.65
N PHE A 188 1.90 1.53 -34.50
CA PHE A 188 2.07 2.60 -33.51
C PHE A 188 1.03 3.71 -33.72
N ASN A 189 0.81 4.18 -34.95
CA ASN A 189 -0.17 5.23 -35.23
C ASN A 189 -1.60 4.78 -34.85
N VAL A 190 -1.96 3.52 -35.11
CA VAL A 190 -3.26 2.95 -34.69
C VAL A 190 -3.37 2.95 -33.16
N MET A 191 -2.35 2.44 -32.46
CA MET A 191 -2.35 2.37 -31.00
C MET A 191 -2.35 3.76 -30.36
N GLN A 192 -1.60 4.71 -30.92
CA GLN A 192 -1.58 6.09 -30.46
C GLN A 192 -2.96 6.73 -30.51
N GLY A 193 -3.75 6.44 -31.56
CA GLY A 193 -5.14 6.91 -31.67
C GLY A 193 -6.10 6.33 -30.62
N LEU A 194 -5.73 5.23 -29.95
CA LEU A 194 -6.51 4.65 -28.86
C LEU A 194 -6.10 5.19 -27.48
N TYR A 195 -4.89 5.74 -27.35
CA TYR A 195 -4.40 6.23 -26.07
C TYR A 195 -5.08 7.56 -25.68
N PRO A 196 -5.49 7.72 -24.42
CA PRO A 196 -6.10 8.95 -23.95
C PRO A 196 -5.04 10.03 -23.72
N ASP A 197 -5.38 11.27 -24.09
CA ASP A 197 -4.58 12.47 -23.81
C ASP A 197 -4.73 12.89 -22.34
N ARG A 198 -3.82 12.43 -21.48
CA ARG A 198 -3.84 12.71 -20.03
C ARG A 198 -2.71 13.62 -19.57
N TYR A 199 -1.67 13.78 -20.37
CA TYR A 199 -0.44 14.47 -20.00
C TYR A 199 -0.11 15.61 -20.97
N ALA A 200 0.86 16.46 -20.60
CA ALA A 200 1.38 17.48 -21.51
C ALA A 200 1.95 16.82 -22.79
N PRO A 201 1.84 17.46 -23.98
CA PRO A 201 2.11 16.80 -25.26
C PRO A 201 3.47 16.09 -25.37
N SER A 202 4.54 16.69 -24.83
CA SER A 202 5.89 16.11 -24.84
C SER A 202 5.99 14.84 -23.98
N MET A 203 5.34 14.83 -22.81
CA MET A 203 5.30 13.67 -21.91
C MET A 203 4.35 12.60 -22.45
N GLN A 204 3.23 13.00 -23.07
CA GLN A 204 2.25 12.09 -23.67
C GLN A 204 2.91 11.24 -24.77
N LEU A 205 3.60 11.86 -25.73
CA LEU A 205 4.26 11.13 -26.82
C LEU A 205 5.34 10.15 -26.31
N GLN A 206 6.09 10.54 -25.27
CA GLN A 206 7.09 9.66 -24.65
C GLN A 206 6.43 8.44 -24.01
N LEU A 207 5.35 8.64 -23.25
CA LEU A 207 4.59 7.56 -22.63
C LEU A 207 3.92 6.65 -23.67
N ASP A 208 3.39 7.21 -24.75
CA ASP A 208 2.75 6.44 -25.82
C ASP A 208 3.74 5.52 -26.55
N ARG A 209 4.96 6.03 -26.81
CA ARG A 209 6.05 5.20 -27.33
C ARG A 209 6.42 4.10 -26.34
N GLN A 210 6.57 4.43 -25.06
CA GLN A 210 6.89 3.45 -24.02
C GLN A 210 5.81 2.35 -23.91
N ARG A 211 4.52 2.72 -23.90
CA ARG A 211 3.39 1.78 -23.89
C ARG A 211 3.46 0.83 -25.08
N PHE A 212 3.69 1.38 -26.26
CA PHE A 212 3.74 0.61 -27.50
C PHE A 212 4.95 -0.33 -27.55
N ASP A 213 6.12 0.12 -27.09
CA ASP A 213 7.32 -0.72 -27.03
C ASP A 213 7.16 -1.90 -26.07
N MET A 214 6.49 -1.67 -24.93
CA MET A 214 6.10 -2.73 -24.00
C MET A 214 5.13 -3.72 -24.65
N LEU A 215 4.09 -3.23 -25.33
CA LEU A 215 3.13 -4.06 -26.05
C LEU A 215 3.82 -4.92 -27.13
N LEU A 216 4.73 -4.34 -27.91
CA LEU A 216 5.44 -5.05 -28.98
C LEU A 216 6.37 -6.13 -28.41
N THR A 217 7.02 -5.84 -27.28
CA THR A 217 7.86 -6.82 -26.56
C THR A 217 7.01 -7.99 -26.06
N ASP A 218 5.90 -7.70 -25.39
CA ASP A 218 4.99 -8.71 -24.85
C ASP A 218 4.35 -9.55 -25.98
N TRP A 219 4.03 -8.91 -27.11
CA TRP A 219 3.52 -9.60 -28.30
C TRP A 219 4.47 -10.69 -28.80
N TRP A 220 5.78 -10.40 -28.87
CA TRP A 220 6.79 -11.38 -29.24
C TRP A 220 6.92 -12.52 -28.23
N LEU A 221 6.99 -12.19 -26.93
CA LEU A 221 7.10 -13.19 -25.88
C LEU A 221 5.91 -14.15 -25.89
N VAL A 222 4.69 -13.61 -25.93
CA VAL A 222 3.45 -14.40 -26.00
C VAL A 222 3.41 -15.26 -27.26
N SER A 223 3.83 -14.71 -28.41
CA SER A 223 3.91 -15.44 -29.68
C SER A 223 4.92 -16.60 -29.61
N LEU A 224 6.07 -16.39 -28.97
CA LEU A 224 7.10 -17.40 -28.76
C LEU A 224 6.61 -18.51 -27.84
N TRP A 225 5.95 -18.19 -26.72
CA TRP A 225 5.40 -19.17 -25.79
C TRP A 225 4.28 -20.01 -26.41
N LEU A 226 3.37 -19.37 -27.14
CA LEU A 226 2.33 -20.06 -27.91
C LEU A 226 2.91 -20.99 -28.98
N ALA A 227 3.83 -20.49 -29.80
CA ALA A 227 4.48 -21.29 -30.83
C ALA A 227 5.23 -22.47 -30.22
N GLY A 228 5.97 -22.26 -29.13
CA GLY A 228 6.66 -23.31 -28.39
C GLY A 228 5.70 -24.40 -27.87
N GLY A 229 4.58 -24.00 -27.26
CA GLY A 229 3.55 -24.94 -26.80
C GLY A 229 2.95 -25.77 -27.93
N PHE A 230 2.62 -25.13 -29.07
CA PHE A 230 2.11 -25.84 -30.24
C PHE A 230 3.14 -26.77 -30.89
N VAL A 231 4.40 -26.35 -30.95
CA VAL A 231 5.50 -27.20 -31.45
C VAL A 231 5.66 -28.44 -30.57
N LEU A 232 5.70 -28.28 -29.24
CA LEU A 232 5.80 -29.42 -28.32
C LEU A 232 4.61 -30.38 -28.50
N TRP A 233 3.40 -29.84 -28.60
CA TRP A 233 2.20 -30.67 -28.80
C TRP A 233 2.25 -31.41 -30.15
N GLY A 234 2.65 -30.74 -31.23
CA GLY A 234 2.84 -31.36 -32.55
C GLY A 234 3.87 -32.48 -32.54
N LEU A 235 5.02 -32.28 -31.86
CA LEU A 235 6.06 -33.30 -31.69
C LEU A 235 5.56 -34.51 -30.90
N ALA A 236 4.73 -34.29 -29.87
CA ALA A 236 4.13 -35.37 -29.09
C ALA A 236 3.12 -36.19 -29.91
N LEU A 237 2.32 -35.54 -30.76
CA LEU A 237 1.40 -36.22 -31.69
C LEU A 237 2.15 -37.09 -32.70
N GLN A 238 3.33 -36.65 -33.15
CA GLN A 238 4.24 -37.43 -34.01
C GLN A 238 5.04 -38.49 -33.24
N LYS A 239 4.80 -38.67 -31.93
CA LYS A 239 5.53 -39.61 -31.05
C LYS A 239 7.04 -39.36 -30.99
N ARG A 240 7.52 -38.16 -31.34
CA ARG A 240 8.94 -37.76 -31.21
C ARG A 240 9.34 -37.47 -29.76
N ILE A 241 8.36 -37.10 -28.93
CA ILE A 241 8.54 -36.91 -27.48
C ILE A 241 7.46 -37.67 -26.71
N LYS A 242 7.76 -38.04 -25.47
CA LYS A 242 6.82 -38.74 -24.58
C LYS A 242 5.83 -37.76 -23.94
N ALA A 243 4.66 -38.25 -23.53
CA ALA A 243 3.63 -37.43 -22.88
C ALA A 243 4.11 -36.69 -21.61
N PRO A 244 4.91 -37.32 -20.71
CA PRO A 244 5.49 -36.61 -19.57
C PRO A 244 6.45 -35.49 -19.99
N SER A 245 7.19 -35.65 -21.08
CA SER A 245 8.09 -34.63 -21.62
C SER A 245 7.31 -33.43 -22.16
N LEU A 246 6.16 -33.64 -22.82
CA LEU A 246 5.25 -32.56 -23.19
C LEU A 246 4.77 -31.80 -21.96
N ALA A 247 4.26 -32.51 -20.94
CA ALA A 247 3.76 -31.89 -19.72
C ALA A 247 4.83 -31.04 -19.02
N LEU A 248 6.06 -31.58 -18.91
CA LEU A 248 7.20 -30.86 -18.34
C LEU A 248 7.57 -29.63 -19.19
N GLY A 249 7.58 -29.75 -20.52
CA GLY A 249 7.89 -28.63 -21.41
C GLY A 249 6.85 -27.50 -21.31
N ILE A 250 5.55 -27.84 -21.26
CA ILE A 250 4.48 -26.87 -21.05
C ILE A 250 4.62 -26.18 -19.69
N LEU A 251 4.96 -26.93 -18.63
CA LEU A 251 5.20 -26.37 -17.31
C LEU A 251 6.39 -25.39 -17.32
N ILE A 252 7.51 -25.77 -17.93
CA ILE A 252 8.70 -24.91 -18.02
C ILE A 252 8.39 -23.63 -18.80
N ILE A 253 7.73 -23.74 -19.96
CA ILE A 253 7.35 -22.55 -20.74
C ILE A 253 6.39 -21.66 -19.94
N SER A 254 5.39 -22.24 -19.26
CA SER A 254 4.43 -21.45 -18.47
C SER A 254 5.10 -20.75 -17.28
N LEU A 255 6.07 -21.40 -16.63
CA LEU A 255 6.86 -20.77 -15.56
C LEU A 255 7.74 -19.65 -16.11
N ALA A 256 8.40 -19.85 -17.25
CA ALA A 256 9.21 -18.80 -17.88
C ALA A 256 8.36 -17.60 -18.35
N ASP A 257 7.16 -17.87 -18.87
CA ASP A 257 6.18 -16.87 -19.29
C ASP A 257 5.72 -15.99 -18.12
N LEU A 258 5.24 -16.63 -17.04
CA LEU A 258 4.85 -15.92 -15.82
C LEU A 258 6.03 -15.18 -15.18
N TRP A 259 7.21 -15.81 -15.13
CA TRP A 259 8.42 -15.19 -14.59
C TRP A 259 8.82 -13.93 -15.35
N ALA A 260 8.67 -13.89 -16.68
CA ALA A 260 8.99 -12.71 -17.47
C ALA A 260 8.13 -11.48 -17.09
N VAL A 261 6.89 -11.71 -16.67
CA VAL A 261 5.98 -10.66 -16.18
C VAL A 261 6.27 -10.34 -14.71
N ASP A 262 6.40 -11.35 -13.86
CA ASP A 262 6.67 -11.18 -12.42
C ASP A 262 8.02 -10.52 -12.16
N PHE A 263 9.03 -10.76 -13.00
CA PHE A 263 10.34 -10.12 -12.88
C PHE A 263 10.23 -8.59 -12.99
N LYS A 264 9.39 -8.09 -13.89
CA LYS A 264 9.11 -6.64 -14.05
C LYS A 264 8.40 -6.08 -12.81
N LEU A 265 7.48 -6.85 -12.22
CA LEU A 265 6.76 -6.46 -11.01
C LEU A 265 7.67 -6.41 -9.77
N ASN A 266 8.58 -7.37 -9.64
CA ASN A 266 9.50 -7.46 -8.50
C ASN A 266 10.68 -6.47 -8.62
N HIS A 267 10.96 -5.97 -9.83
CA HIS A 267 12.05 -5.01 -10.08
C HIS A 267 11.54 -3.78 -10.86
N PRO A 268 10.59 -3.00 -10.28
CA PRO A 268 10.02 -1.83 -10.96
C PRO A 268 11.02 -0.67 -11.11
N SER A 269 12.15 -0.74 -10.41
CA SER A 269 13.26 0.22 -10.48
C SER A 269 14.58 -0.54 -10.41
N SER A 270 15.64 0.03 -10.99
CA SER A 270 16.94 -0.61 -10.92
C SER A 270 17.45 -0.61 -9.47
N LYS A 271 18.22 -1.65 -9.10
CA LYS A 271 18.84 -1.70 -7.78
C LYS A 271 19.64 -0.43 -7.47
N SER A 272 20.36 0.10 -8.46
CA SER A 272 21.11 1.34 -8.34
C SER A 272 20.22 2.56 -8.02
N GLN A 273 19.01 2.66 -8.59
CA GLN A 273 18.07 3.74 -8.26
C GLN A 273 17.54 3.62 -6.84
N ILE A 274 17.22 2.40 -6.40
CA ILE A 274 16.77 2.13 -5.03
C ILE A 274 17.90 2.45 -4.06
N ASP A 275 19.11 1.95 -4.31
CA ASP A 275 20.29 2.20 -3.49
C ASP A 275 20.59 3.70 -3.43
N GLN A 276 20.49 4.43 -4.54
CA GLN A 276 20.68 5.89 -4.57
C GLN A 276 19.59 6.63 -3.78
N TYR A 277 18.33 6.21 -3.89
CA TYR A 277 17.21 6.83 -3.15
C TYR A 277 17.31 6.59 -1.64
N LEU A 278 17.80 5.41 -1.25
CA LEU A 278 17.97 5.01 0.15
C LEU A 278 19.33 5.41 0.72
N ALA A 279 20.31 5.79 -0.10
CA ALA A 279 21.64 6.18 0.34
C ALA A 279 21.59 7.41 1.27
N PRO A 280 22.44 7.47 2.31
CA PRO A 280 22.53 8.64 3.17
C PRO A 280 22.94 9.89 2.36
N ASP A 281 22.08 10.91 2.38
CA ASP A 281 22.37 12.22 1.81
C ASP A 281 22.89 13.19 2.88
N GLU A 282 23.14 14.45 2.51
CA GLU A 282 23.61 15.47 3.47
C GLU A 282 22.62 15.71 4.62
N ILE A 283 21.31 15.61 4.35
CA ILE A 283 20.26 15.82 5.36
C ILE A 283 20.26 14.66 6.34
N THR A 284 20.24 13.42 5.84
CA THR A 284 20.20 12.25 6.72
C THR A 284 21.48 12.16 7.53
N ARG A 285 22.65 12.51 6.96
CA ARG A 285 23.91 12.59 7.72
C ARG A 285 23.85 13.66 8.81
N PHE A 286 23.32 14.85 8.51
CA PHE A 286 23.11 15.90 9.51
C PHE A 286 22.22 15.41 10.66
N LEU A 287 21.11 14.75 10.33
CA LEU A 287 20.15 14.24 11.31
C LEU A 287 20.75 13.09 12.14
N GLN A 288 21.46 12.15 11.50
CA GLN A 288 22.08 11.01 12.17
C GLN A 288 23.22 11.40 13.12
N ALA A 289 23.81 12.58 12.94
CA ALA A 289 24.80 13.11 13.89
C ALA A 289 24.19 13.44 15.27
N ASP A 290 22.89 13.67 15.33
CA ASP A 290 22.15 13.86 16.57
C ASP A 290 21.64 12.52 17.09
N THR A 291 22.19 12.06 18.21
CA THR A 291 21.83 10.78 18.86
C THR A 291 20.70 10.91 19.87
N THR A 292 20.15 12.12 20.07
CA THR A 292 19.03 12.33 20.98
C THR A 292 17.73 11.74 20.43
N LEU A 293 16.75 11.49 21.29
CA LEU A 293 15.43 11.01 20.87
C LEU A 293 14.58 12.18 20.37
N TYR A 294 14.44 12.29 19.05
CA TYR A 294 13.65 13.34 18.40
C TYR A 294 12.83 12.83 17.21
N ARG A 295 11.93 13.67 16.72
CA ARG A 295 11.28 13.54 15.41
C ARG A 295 11.62 14.70 14.49
N ILE A 296 11.45 14.46 13.19
CA ILE A 296 11.50 15.49 12.16
C ILE A 296 10.11 15.84 11.65
N PHE A 297 9.98 17.07 11.16
CA PHE A 297 8.83 17.53 10.39
C PHE A 297 9.25 17.92 8.97
N PRO A 298 9.08 17.02 7.99
CA PRO A 298 9.30 17.34 6.58
C PRO A 298 8.12 18.14 6.06
N VAL A 299 8.38 19.30 5.45
CA VAL A 299 7.35 20.25 5.05
C VAL A 299 6.99 20.09 3.57
N GLY A 300 5.70 20.27 3.25
CA GLY A 300 5.20 20.28 1.88
C GLY A 300 5.31 18.92 1.19
N GLY A 301 5.89 18.89 -0.02
CA GLY A 301 6.04 17.65 -0.80
C GLY A 301 6.83 16.54 -0.09
N LEU A 302 7.73 16.91 0.84
CA LEU A 302 8.56 15.99 1.62
C LEU A 302 7.74 15.19 2.65
N PHE A 303 6.55 15.69 3.03
CA PHE A 303 5.78 15.14 4.14
C PHE A 303 5.36 13.68 3.90
N ASN A 304 5.20 13.25 2.66
CA ASN A 304 4.76 11.87 2.34
C ASN A 304 5.91 10.89 2.08
N GLU A 305 7.17 11.33 2.19
CA GLU A 305 8.32 10.48 1.90
C GLU A 305 8.56 9.45 3.02
N ASN A 306 8.74 8.18 2.62
CA ASN A 306 9.03 7.09 3.55
C ASN A 306 10.54 6.83 3.73
N ARG A 307 11.41 7.50 2.96
CA ARG A 307 12.87 7.28 3.00
C ARG A 307 13.47 7.49 4.39
N TRP A 308 12.90 8.40 5.18
CA TRP A 308 13.36 8.68 6.55
C TRP A 308 13.39 7.41 7.41
N ALA A 309 12.39 6.53 7.24
CA ALA A 309 12.31 5.28 7.98
C ALA A 309 13.44 4.30 7.60
N ALA A 310 13.90 4.29 6.35
CA ALA A 310 15.03 3.45 5.92
C ALA A 310 16.34 3.85 6.61
N GLN A 311 16.45 5.11 7.05
CA GLN A 311 17.60 5.66 7.77
C GLN A 311 17.38 5.71 9.29
N SER A 312 16.33 5.04 9.80
CA SER A 312 15.92 5.07 11.21
C SER A 312 15.64 6.46 11.78
N ILE A 313 15.30 7.43 10.91
CA ILE A 313 14.92 8.79 11.29
C ILE A 313 13.41 8.84 11.50
N GLN A 314 12.98 9.23 12.70
CA GLN A 314 11.56 9.27 13.04
C GLN A 314 10.91 10.53 12.44
N SER A 315 9.99 10.34 11.50
CA SER A 315 9.19 11.41 10.90
C SER A 315 7.75 11.34 11.37
N ILE A 316 7.08 12.49 11.56
CA ILE A 316 5.61 12.53 11.71
C ILE A 316 4.88 12.38 10.37
N GLY A 317 5.62 12.49 9.27
CA GLY A 317 5.14 12.26 7.92
C GLY A 317 5.23 10.80 7.49
N GLY A 318 5.04 10.59 6.20
CA GLY A 318 5.11 9.30 5.53
C GLY A 318 3.75 8.81 5.04
N TYR A 319 3.81 7.98 4.01
CA TYR A 319 2.68 7.23 3.52
C TYR A 319 2.59 5.87 4.21
N HIS A 320 1.43 5.58 4.80
CA HIS A 320 1.12 4.25 5.31
C HIS A 320 -0.32 3.92 4.94
N ALA A 321 -0.55 2.72 4.40
CA ALA A 321 -1.86 2.32 3.90
C ALA A 321 -2.92 2.16 5.01
N ALA A 322 -2.49 1.84 6.23
CA ALA A 322 -3.36 1.59 7.39
C ALA A 322 -2.94 2.47 8.57
N LYS A 323 -3.17 3.79 8.47
CA LYS A 323 -2.88 4.73 9.57
C LYS A 323 -3.86 4.52 10.74
N PRO A 324 -3.43 4.69 12.00
CA PRO A 324 -4.33 4.79 13.14
C PRO A 324 -5.31 5.96 12.96
N ARG A 325 -6.61 5.72 13.16
CA ARG A 325 -7.67 6.73 12.97
C ARG A 325 -7.47 7.94 13.89
N VAL A 326 -7.11 7.71 15.16
CA VAL A 326 -6.86 8.77 16.15
C VAL A 326 -5.74 9.71 15.71
N PHE A 327 -4.67 9.19 15.10
CA PHE A 327 -3.58 10.03 14.61
C PHE A 327 -4.01 10.83 13.38
N GLN A 328 -4.77 10.21 12.46
CA GLN A 328 -5.28 10.92 11.30
C GLN A 328 -6.28 12.02 11.69
N ASP A 329 -7.19 11.76 12.64
CA ASP A 329 -8.13 12.78 13.14
C ASP A 329 -7.41 13.97 13.78
N PHE A 330 -6.33 13.71 14.53
CA PHE A 330 -5.46 14.77 15.05
C PHE A 330 -4.80 15.60 13.93
N MET A 331 -4.26 14.94 12.90
CA MET A 331 -3.63 15.65 11.77
C MET A 331 -4.64 16.44 10.94
N ASP A 332 -5.83 15.89 10.73
CA ASP A 332 -6.92 16.54 9.98
C ASP A 332 -7.44 17.77 10.75
N ALA A 333 -7.67 17.64 12.06
CA ALA A 333 -8.20 18.74 12.89
C ALA A 333 -7.23 19.90 13.07
N THR A 334 -5.94 19.60 13.25
CA THR A 334 -4.90 20.62 13.45
C THR A 334 -4.43 21.26 12.15
N SER A 335 -4.72 20.63 11.01
CA SER A 335 -4.24 21.03 9.68
C SER A 335 -2.72 21.22 9.59
N LEU A 336 -1.95 20.64 10.52
CA LEU A 336 -0.53 20.89 10.68
C LEU A 336 0.25 20.65 9.36
N PRO A 337 0.19 19.48 8.70
CA PRO A 337 0.95 19.26 7.47
C PRO A 337 0.45 20.04 6.24
N GLN A 338 -0.85 20.37 6.17
CA GLN A 338 -1.42 21.08 5.02
C GLN A 338 -1.13 22.57 5.06
N ASN A 339 -1.19 23.17 6.26
CA ASN A 339 -1.22 24.62 6.42
C ASN A 339 0.03 25.20 7.07
N TYR A 340 1.03 24.39 7.48
CA TYR A 340 2.18 24.93 8.20
C TYR A 340 2.91 26.06 7.46
N VAL A 341 3.08 25.91 6.14
CA VAL A 341 3.69 26.96 5.29
C VAL A 341 2.67 27.99 4.87
N MET A 342 1.41 27.58 4.67
CA MET A 342 0.37 28.46 4.16
C MET A 342 0.01 29.60 5.12
N LYS A 343 0.41 29.51 6.40
CA LYS A 343 0.33 30.64 7.34
C LYS A 343 1.35 31.76 7.08
N TYR A 344 2.38 31.49 6.28
CA TYR A 344 3.43 32.45 5.88
C TYR A 344 3.41 32.80 4.40
N TYR A 345 2.69 32.02 3.58
CA TYR A 345 2.70 32.16 2.14
C TYR A 345 1.31 32.01 1.55
N LYS A 346 1.00 32.84 0.55
CA LYS A 346 -0.18 32.65 -0.32
C LYS A 346 0.21 31.97 -1.61
N MET A 347 -0.70 31.14 -2.12
CA MET A 347 -0.56 30.53 -3.45
C MET A 347 -0.99 31.53 -4.53
N ILE A 348 -0.12 31.77 -5.50
CA ILE A 348 -0.38 32.61 -6.67
C ILE A 348 -0.20 31.80 -7.95
N ASN A 349 -0.95 32.15 -9.00
CA ASN A 349 -0.78 31.57 -10.33
C ASN A 349 0.06 32.54 -11.17
N ARG A 350 1.26 32.12 -11.58
CA ARG A 350 2.17 32.93 -12.39
C ARG A 350 2.46 32.17 -13.69
N GLY A 351 1.84 32.62 -14.79
CA GLY A 351 2.04 32.01 -16.12
C GLY A 351 1.56 30.55 -16.22
N GLY A 352 0.47 30.19 -15.55
CA GLY A 352 -0.05 28.81 -15.54
C GLY A 352 0.65 27.87 -14.55
N GLN A 353 1.66 28.35 -13.81
CA GLN A 353 2.32 27.60 -12.74
C GLN A 353 1.93 28.15 -11.36
N ARG A 354 1.69 27.24 -10.41
CA ARG A 354 1.44 27.59 -9.01
C ARG A 354 2.76 27.94 -8.32
N ALA A 355 2.83 29.12 -7.70
CA ALA A 355 3.97 29.59 -6.91
C ALA A 355 3.50 30.07 -5.53
N LEU A 356 4.42 30.12 -4.56
CA LEU A 356 4.15 30.67 -3.23
C LEU A 356 4.78 32.06 -3.12
N GLN A 357 4.00 33.03 -2.63
CA GLN A 357 4.44 34.39 -2.33
C GLN A 357 4.37 34.61 -0.81
N PRO A 358 5.40 35.17 -0.16
CA PRO A 358 5.35 35.53 1.26
C PRO A 358 4.17 36.46 1.57
N LEU A 359 3.55 36.27 2.73
CA LEU A 359 2.55 37.17 3.30
C LEU A 359 3.23 38.35 4.01
N ASP A 360 2.55 39.49 4.04
CA ASP A 360 2.99 40.62 4.87
C ASP A 360 2.80 40.27 6.36
N PRO A 361 3.65 40.77 7.28
CA PRO A 361 3.59 40.41 8.70
C PRO A 361 2.20 40.58 9.35
N GLY A 362 1.43 41.59 8.94
CA GLY A 362 0.08 41.85 9.45
C GLY A 362 -1.01 40.88 8.95
N GLN A 363 -0.71 40.06 7.95
CA GLN A 363 -1.62 39.03 7.42
C GLN A 363 -1.44 37.67 8.11
N ILE A 364 -0.42 37.53 8.96
CA ILE A 364 -0.11 36.28 9.67
C ILE A 364 -0.96 36.24 10.94
N ASP A 365 -1.89 35.30 11.02
CA ASP A 365 -2.71 35.09 12.22
C ASP A 365 -1.82 34.64 13.41
N PRO A 366 -1.70 35.46 14.47
CA PRO A 366 -0.86 35.14 15.62
C PRO A 366 -1.33 33.89 16.37
N ALA A 367 -2.63 33.63 16.41
CA ALA A 367 -3.23 32.49 17.11
C ALA A 367 -2.90 31.18 16.39
N VAL A 368 -3.02 31.14 15.06
CA VAL A 368 -2.62 30.00 14.23
C VAL A 368 -1.13 29.72 14.37
N ARG A 369 -0.31 30.78 14.37
CA ARG A 369 1.14 30.66 14.56
C ARG A 369 1.49 30.06 15.93
N ALA A 370 0.89 30.58 17.00
CA ALA A 370 1.13 30.10 18.37
C ALA A 370 0.65 28.64 18.56
N ASN A 371 -0.53 28.30 18.05
CA ASN A 371 -1.04 26.94 18.10
C ASN A 371 -0.10 25.95 17.39
N HIS A 372 0.31 26.25 16.15
CA HIS A 372 1.24 25.37 15.42
C HIS A 372 2.59 25.23 16.12
N GLN A 373 3.09 26.28 16.79
CA GLN A 373 4.29 26.17 17.62
C GLN A 373 4.10 25.16 18.75
N ASN A 374 2.98 25.24 19.47
CA ASN A 374 2.66 24.31 20.56
C ASN A 374 2.54 22.87 20.04
N LEU A 375 1.96 22.67 18.86
CA LEU A 375 1.89 21.34 18.23
C LEU A 375 3.27 20.78 17.90
N ILE A 376 4.16 21.57 17.27
CA ILE A 376 5.50 21.06 16.93
C ILE A 376 6.37 20.79 18.17
N ASP A 377 6.16 21.58 19.23
CA ASP A 377 6.86 21.38 20.51
C ASP A 377 6.54 20.01 21.11
N PHE A 378 5.25 19.69 21.30
CA PHE A 378 4.85 18.45 21.97
C PHE A 378 5.00 17.18 21.12
N LEU A 379 4.99 17.32 19.79
CA LEU A 379 5.23 16.19 18.88
C LEU A 379 6.70 15.73 18.88
N ASN A 380 7.54 16.34 19.73
CA ASN A 380 8.96 16.09 19.85
C ASN A 380 9.69 16.39 18.53
N LEU A 381 9.21 17.40 17.80
CA LEU A 381 9.79 17.82 16.52
C LEU A 381 10.97 18.76 16.76
N LYS A 382 12.18 18.18 16.77
CA LYS A 382 13.42 18.93 16.94
C LYS A 382 13.87 19.58 15.64
N TYR A 383 13.70 18.90 14.51
CA TYR A 383 14.12 19.44 13.21
C TYR A 383 12.95 19.62 12.24
N ILE A 384 12.86 20.79 11.64
CA ILE A 384 11.90 21.12 10.57
C ILE A 384 12.69 21.24 9.27
N ILE A 385 12.28 20.49 8.25
CA ILE A 385 12.97 20.42 6.96
C ILE A 385 12.04 21.04 5.93
N SER A 386 12.43 22.18 5.35
CA SER A 386 11.55 22.96 4.50
C SER A 386 12.23 23.43 3.22
N PRO A 387 11.56 23.31 2.06
CA PRO A 387 11.99 23.97 0.82
C PRO A 387 11.67 25.47 0.81
N TYR A 388 10.96 25.96 1.83
CA TYR A 388 10.57 27.37 1.98
C TYR A 388 11.19 27.96 3.25
N PRO A 389 11.67 29.22 3.23
CA PRO A 389 12.07 29.91 4.45
C PRO A 389 10.93 29.97 5.47
N ILE A 390 11.22 29.69 6.75
CA ILE A 390 10.23 29.79 7.83
C ILE A 390 10.62 30.96 8.74
N PRO A 391 9.86 32.06 8.76
CA PRO A 391 10.18 33.25 9.56
C PRO A 391 9.69 33.11 11.01
N GLU A 392 10.19 32.12 11.74
CA GLU A 392 9.87 31.88 13.16
C GLU A 392 11.09 32.06 14.05
N SER A 393 11.00 32.92 15.07
CA SER A 393 12.10 33.15 16.02
C SER A 393 12.39 31.96 16.93
N SER A 394 11.39 31.09 17.15
CA SER A 394 11.52 29.82 17.85
C SER A 394 12.33 28.77 17.06
N LEU A 395 12.57 29.00 15.77
CA LEU A 395 13.26 28.10 14.87
C LEU A 395 14.65 28.65 14.53
N ARG A 396 15.69 27.98 15.03
CA ARG A 396 17.07 28.33 14.73
C ARG A 396 17.49 27.68 13.42
N PHE A 397 17.87 28.47 12.43
CA PHE A 397 18.48 27.94 11.19
C PHE A 397 19.78 27.19 11.52
N ARG A 398 19.96 25.99 10.95
CA ARG A 398 21.15 25.15 11.18
C ARG A 398 21.97 24.91 9.93
N ALA A 399 21.31 24.61 8.83
CA ALA A 399 21.97 24.28 7.57
C ALA A 399 21.02 24.46 6.39
N GLN A 400 21.60 24.59 5.19
CA GLN A 400 20.88 24.47 3.93
C GLN A 400 21.66 23.52 3.03
N VAL A 401 20.94 22.59 2.40
CA VAL A 401 21.54 21.58 1.53
C VAL A 401 20.90 21.61 0.15
N GLN A 402 21.61 21.07 -0.84
CA GLN A 402 21.06 20.82 -2.15
C GLN A 402 20.34 19.47 -2.15
N TYR A 403 19.08 19.47 -2.56
CA TYR A 403 18.25 18.27 -2.67
C TYR A 403 17.66 18.15 -4.07
N PHE A 404 17.24 16.95 -4.46
CA PHE A 404 16.57 16.70 -5.73
C PHE A 404 15.17 16.12 -5.46
N MET A 405 14.13 16.92 -5.73
CA MET A 405 12.76 16.42 -5.77
C MET A 405 12.47 15.93 -7.18
N GLY A 406 12.61 14.61 -7.38
CA GLY A 406 12.68 14.03 -8.72
C GLY A 406 13.92 14.57 -9.46
N ASN A 407 13.76 15.09 -10.67
CA ASN A 407 14.88 15.69 -11.43
C ASN A 407 15.06 17.19 -11.17
N ARG A 408 14.35 17.78 -10.20
CA ARG A 408 14.40 19.22 -9.93
C ARG A 408 15.28 19.51 -8.72
N PRO A 409 16.38 20.27 -8.89
CA PRO A 409 17.18 20.72 -7.77
C PRO A 409 16.39 21.72 -6.92
N VAL A 410 16.31 21.47 -5.61
CA VAL A 410 15.67 22.35 -4.63
C VAL A 410 16.57 22.49 -3.41
N LYS A 411 16.69 23.70 -2.86
CA LYS A 411 17.43 23.93 -1.62
C LYS A 411 16.52 23.65 -0.43
N LEU A 412 16.96 22.79 0.47
CA LEU A 412 16.23 22.48 1.70
C LEU A 412 16.94 23.13 2.89
N SER A 413 16.18 23.90 3.66
CA SER A 413 16.64 24.50 4.91
C SER A 413 16.26 23.60 6.08
N ILE A 414 17.20 23.41 6.99
CA ILE A 414 17.03 22.65 8.24
C ILE A 414 16.99 23.65 9.39
N TYR A 415 15.87 23.62 10.12
CA TYR A 415 15.64 24.45 11.30
C TYR A 415 15.57 23.57 12.54
N GLU A 416 16.14 24.04 13.64
CA GLU A 416 16.01 23.43 14.96
C GLU A 416 14.96 24.15 15.79
N ASN A 417 13.98 23.41 16.29
CA ASN A 417 13.00 23.91 17.25
C ASN A 417 13.64 24.05 18.63
N THR A 418 13.89 25.30 19.03
CA THR A 418 14.49 25.63 20.32
C THR A 418 13.55 25.40 21.52
N ARG A 419 12.26 25.19 21.23
CA ARG A 419 11.20 24.97 22.22
C ARG A 419 10.75 23.51 22.29
N VAL A 420 11.41 22.58 21.61
CA VAL A 420 10.98 21.18 21.54
C VAL A 420 10.77 20.54 22.93
N LEU A 421 9.65 19.83 23.10
CA LEU A 421 9.42 19.00 24.29
C LEU A 421 10.05 17.61 24.10
N PRO A 422 10.55 16.99 25.18
CA PRO A 422 11.07 15.63 25.10
C PRO A 422 9.95 14.64 24.74
N ARG A 423 10.35 13.44 24.26
CA ARG A 423 9.39 12.39 23.85
C ARG A 423 8.41 12.02 24.97
N ALA A 424 8.88 12.05 26.21
CA ALA A 424 8.09 11.85 27.41
C ALA A 424 8.32 13.02 28.37
N TYR A 425 7.23 13.56 28.93
CA TYR A 425 7.26 14.69 29.86
C TYR A 425 6.14 14.59 30.89
N LEU A 426 6.31 15.25 32.04
CA LEU A 426 5.32 15.30 33.11
C LEU A 426 4.50 16.60 33.03
N VAL A 427 3.21 16.51 33.32
CA VAL A 427 2.29 17.64 33.37
C VAL A 427 1.40 17.54 34.60
N GLY A 428 1.27 18.65 35.32
CA GLY A 428 0.50 18.72 36.57
C GLY A 428 -0.95 19.16 36.42
N SER A 429 -1.48 19.25 35.20
CA SER A 429 -2.85 19.71 34.94
C SER A 429 -3.42 19.06 33.66
N TYR A 430 -4.74 18.96 33.61
CA TYR A 430 -5.47 18.38 32.49
C TYR A 430 -6.74 19.17 32.17
N GLN A 431 -7.22 19.00 30.94
CA GLN A 431 -8.49 19.49 30.46
C GLN A 431 -9.37 18.31 30.06
N LEU A 432 -10.50 18.15 30.74
CA LEU A 432 -11.47 17.13 30.39
C LEU A 432 -12.28 17.60 29.16
N LYS A 433 -12.24 16.81 28.09
CA LYS A 433 -13.02 17.02 26.86
C LYS A 433 -13.77 15.72 26.55
N PRO A 434 -15.05 15.59 26.94
CA PRO A 434 -15.80 14.32 26.86
C PRO A 434 -15.92 13.78 25.44
N THR A 435 -15.90 14.64 24.42
CA THR A 435 -16.05 14.24 23.03
C THR A 435 -14.79 14.45 22.20
N PRO A 436 -14.48 13.56 21.23
CA PRO A 436 -13.36 13.75 20.31
C PRO A 436 -13.38 15.11 19.59
N ARG A 437 -14.55 15.61 19.23
CA ARG A 437 -14.70 16.89 18.52
C ARG A 437 -14.30 18.08 19.39
N GLU A 438 -14.70 18.08 20.66
CA GLU A 438 -14.28 19.11 21.62
C GLU A 438 -12.78 19.03 21.91
N ALA A 439 -12.24 17.82 22.07
CA ALA A 439 -10.81 17.62 22.29
C ALA A 439 -9.98 18.15 21.11
N LEU A 440 -10.34 17.76 19.88
CA LEU A 440 -9.67 18.20 18.67
C LEU A 440 -9.82 19.70 18.42
N GLY A 441 -11.00 20.28 18.67
CA GLY A 441 -11.23 21.72 18.59
C GLY A 441 -10.40 22.51 19.60
N TYR A 442 -10.25 21.99 20.82
CA TYR A 442 -9.39 22.60 21.84
C TYR A 442 -7.92 22.56 21.44
N LEU A 443 -7.44 21.40 20.95
CA LEU A 443 -6.06 21.22 20.48
C LEU A 443 -5.70 22.13 19.30
N ALA A 444 -6.67 22.48 18.46
CA ALA A 444 -6.49 23.41 17.33
C ALA A 444 -6.60 24.89 17.73
N SER A 445 -6.92 25.20 18.99
CA SER A 445 -7.07 26.56 19.48
C SER A 445 -5.79 27.09 20.14
N GLU A 446 -5.67 28.41 20.27
CA GLU A 446 -4.57 29.07 20.99
C GLU A 446 -4.55 28.79 22.50
N LYS A 447 -5.64 28.26 23.06
CA LYS A 447 -5.79 27.97 24.49
C LYS A 447 -5.00 26.73 24.94
N PHE A 448 -4.61 25.87 24.00
CA PHE A 448 -3.87 24.66 24.30
C PHE A 448 -2.36 24.94 24.36
N ASP A 449 -1.75 24.66 25.52
CA ASP A 449 -0.31 24.66 25.75
C ASP A 449 0.15 23.31 26.34
N PRO A 450 0.87 22.48 25.56
CA PRO A 450 1.27 21.14 26.01
C PRO A 450 2.20 21.13 27.22
N ARG A 451 2.82 22.25 27.60
CA ARG A 451 3.69 22.33 28.79
C ARG A 451 2.94 22.30 30.10
N THR A 452 1.71 22.78 30.07
CA THR A 452 0.94 23.06 31.28
C THR A 452 -0.30 22.19 31.39
N GLN A 453 -0.79 21.63 30.28
CA GLN A 453 -2.04 20.87 30.27
C GLN A 453 -2.03 19.71 29.26
N VAL A 454 -2.80 18.68 29.59
CA VAL A 454 -3.10 17.53 28.73
C VAL A 454 -4.59 17.42 28.51
N VAL A 455 -5.04 17.20 27.28
CA VAL A 455 -6.46 16.93 27.01
C VAL A 455 -6.75 15.44 27.23
N LEU A 456 -7.72 15.13 28.09
CA LEU A 456 -8.15 13.78 28.44
C LEU A 456 -9.66 13.59 28.24
N TYR A 457 -10.10 12.34 28.09
CA TYR A 457 -11.51 11.95 27.99
C TYR A 457 -12.12 11.46 29.31
N GLN A 458 -11.26 11.20 30.30
CA GLN A 458 -11.64 10.70 31.61
C GLN A 458 -10.76 11.34 32.68
N THR A 459 -11.25 11.41 33.90
CA THR A 459 -10.48 11.87 35.05
C THR A 459 -9.34 10.88 35.35
N PRO A 460 -8.09 11.37 35.48
CA PRO A 460 -6.97 10.53 35.89
C PRO A 460 -7.02 10.23 37.40
N ALA A 461 -6.50 9.08 37.80
CA ALA A 461 -6.31 8.71 39.20
C ALA A 461 -4.89 8.18 39.39
N PRO A 462 -4.06 8.77 40.29
CA PRO A 462 -4.33 9.99 41.07
C PRO A 462 -4.48 11.24 40.18
N GLU A 463 -5.15 12.27 40.69
CA GLU A 463 -5.25 13.55 39.99
C GLU A 463 -3.91 14.29 40.02
N PRO A 464 -3.45 14.84 38.88
CA PRO A 464 -2.17 15.52 38.81
C PRO A 464 -2.24 16.89 39.50
N VAL A 465 -1.12 17.30 40.11
CA VAL A 465 -0.98 18.61 40.76
C VAL A 465 0.27 19.29 40.21
N PRO A 466 0.26 20.59 39.90
CA PRO A 466 1.44 21.28 39.38
C PRO A 466 2.69 21.12 40.24
N ASP A 467 3.79 20.66 39.62
CA ASP A 467 5.11 20.56 40.24
C ASP A 467 6.17 21.00 39.23
N SER A 468 6.79 22.16 39.48
CA SER A 468 7.84 22.70 38.62
C SER A 468 9.16 21.94 38.71
N THR A 469 9.29 21.01 39.67
CA THR A 469 10.48 20.17 39.84
C THR A 469 10.31 18.77 39.24
N ALA A 470 9.15 18.47 38.66
CA ALA A 470 8.85 17.19 38.05
C ALA A 470 9.69 16.96 36.77
N VAL A 471 10.32 15.80 36.68
CA VAL A 471 11.14 15.40 35.52
C VAL A 471 10.81 13.98 35.06
N ALA A 472 10.85 13.79 33.74
CA ALA A 472 10.79 12.46 33.12
C ALA A 472 11.97 12.27 32.17
N LYS A 473 12.53 11.07 32.18
CA LYS A 473 13.65 10.67 31.33
C LYS A 473 13.35 9.33 30.67
N VAL A 474 13.43 9.30 29.34
CA VAL A 474 13.34 8.04 28.60
C VAL A 474 14.68 7.30 28.76
N VAL A 475 14.65 6.13 29.41
CA VAL A 475 15.82 5.28 29.64
C VAL A 475 16.09 4.37 28.45
N SER A 476 15.01 3.81 27.88
CA SER A 476 15.09 2.92 26.72
C SER A 476 13.88 3.15 25.82
N TYR A 477 14.12 3.22 24.51
CA TYR A 477 13.08 3.45 23.51
C TYR A 477 13.21 2.42 22.38
N GLN A 478 12.35 1.42 22.38
CA GLN A 478 12.25 0.37 21.36
C GLN A 478 10.84 0.32 20.78
N LEU A 479 10.68 -0.33 19.62
CA LEU A 479 9.40 -0.37 18.89
C LEU A 479 8.24 -0.97 19.71
N GLN A 480 8.53 -1.93 20.58
CA GLN A 480 7.53 -2.66 21.38
C GLN A 480 7.70 -2.46 22.88
N HIS A 481 8.69 -1.65 23.31
CA HIS A 481 9.06 -1.50 24.71
C HIS A 481 9.67 -0.12 24.96
N VAL A 482 9.10 0.65 25.88
CA VAL A 482 9.59 1.99 26.26
C VAL A 482 9.66 2.07 27.77
N VAL A 483 10.83 2.45 28.30
CA VAL A 483 11.07 2.62 29.73
C VAL A 483 11.29 4.10 30.02
N VAL A 484 10.51 4.65 30.95
CA VAL A 484 10.61 6.03 31.38
C VAL A 484 10.80 6.07 32.89
N GLU A 485 11.82 6.76 33.35
CA GLU A 485 12.00 7.11 34.75
C GLU A 485 11.36 8.47 35.01
N THR A 486 10.65 8.58 36.13
CA THR A 486 9.96 9.79 36.56
C THR A 486 10.37 10.14 37.97
N GLN A 487 10.44 11.43 38.27
CA GLN A 487 10.65 11.95 39.62
C GLN A 487 9.78 13.19 39.82
N SER A 488 8.97 13.19 40.87
CA SER A 488 8.08 14.32 41.21
C SER A 488 7.73 14.32 42.70
N LYS A 489 7.43 15.51 43.25
CA LYS A 489 6.95 15.69 44.63
C LYS A 489 5.43 15.53 44.75
N GLN A 490 4.72 15.71 43.64
CA GLN A 490 3.27 15.64 43.56
C GLN A 490 2.87 14.70 42.43
N PRO A 491 1.69 14.06 42.48
CA PRO A 491 1.21 13.24 41.37
C PRO A 491 1.21 14.01 40.05
N GLN A 492 1.61 13.36 38.97
CA GLN A 492 1.74 13.96 37.63
C GLN A 492 1.06 13.09 36.57
N LEU A 493 0.79 13.67 35.40
CA LEU A 493 0.55 12.90 34.19
C LEU A 493 1.84 12.73 33.41
N LEU A 494 2.29 11.50 33.21
CA LEU A 494 3.33 11.19 32.23
C LEU A 494 2.71 11.09 30.85
N VAL A 495 3.03 12.06 30.00
CA VAL A 495 2.67 12.05 28.58
C VAL A 495 3.78 11.41 27.79
N LEU A 496 3.44 10.45 26.93
CA LEU A 496 4.35 9.89 25.95
C LEU A 496 3.79 10.20 24.56
N SER A 497 4.53 10.99 23.78
CA SER A 497 4.12 11.47 22.45
C SER A 497 4.13 10.35 21.38
N ASP A 498 3.74 9.13 21.74
CA ASP A 498 3.50 8.02 20.81
C ASP A 498 2.01 7.74 20.69
N THR A 499 1.61 7.15 19.57
CA THR A 499 0.20 6.98 19.23
C THR A 499 -0.53 6.07 20.23
N TYR A 500 -1.69 6.53 20.71
CA TYR A 500 -2.61 5.74 21.51
C TYR A 500 -3.21 4.61 20.67
N TYR A 501 -2.97 3.37 21.09
CA TYR A 501 -3.51 2.18 20.43
C TYR A 501 -3.85 1.09 21.47
N PRO A 502 -5.07 1.15 22.04
CA PRO A 502 -5.47 0.31 23.17
C PRO A 502 -5.49 -1.21 22.90
N PRO A 503 -5.66 -1.72 21.66
CA PRO A 503 -5.65 -3.17 21.44
C PRO A 503 -4.37 -3.88 21.89
N GLY A 504 -3.22 -3.22 21.81
CA GLY A 504 -1.93 -3.88 22.04
C GLY A 504 -1.06 -3.26 23.13
N TRP A 505 -1.09 -1.94 23.33
CA TRP A 505 -0.21 -1.31 24.32
C TRP A 505 -0.73 -1.50 25.75
N ARG A 506 0.20 -1.79 26.66
CA ARG A 506 0.01 -1.90 28.10
C ARG A 506 1.07 -1.08 28.82
N VAL A 507 0.82 -0.76 30.09
CA VAL A 507 1.73 0.00 30.92
C VAL A 507 1.78 -0.60 32.32
N THR A 508 2.96 -0.56 32.94
CA THR A 508 3.15 -0.82 34.36
C THR A 508 3.89 0.34 35.03
N ILE A 509 3.58 0.61 36.30
CA ILE A 509 4.36 1.48 37.19
C ILE A 509 4.97 0.59 38.26
N ASP A 510 6.30 0.54 38.34
CA ASP A 510 7.05 -0.31 39.29
C ASP A 510 6.60 -1.79 39.25
N GLY A 511 6.32 -2.29 38.05
CA GLY A 511 5.86 -3.66 37.80
C GLY A 511 4.36 -3.89 38.01
N GLN A 512 3.61 -2.94 38.57
CA GLN A 512 2.17 -3.06 38.75
C GLN A 512 1.42 -2.54 37.50
N PRO A 513 0.43 -3.30 36.97
CA PRO A 513 -0.36 -2.86 35.82
C PRO A 513 -1.13 -1.57 36.10
N GLU A 514 -1.12 -0.64 35.14
CA GLU A 514 -1.81 0.64 35.26
C GLU A 514 -2.62 0.97 33.99
N GLN A 515 -3.56 1.91 34.08
CA GLN A 515 -4.39 2.30 32.93
C GLN A 515 -3.67 3.28 31.99
N ILE A 516 -3.61 2.94 30.70
CA ILE A 516 -3.23 3.91 29.66
C ILE A 516 -4.42 4.84 29.38
N LEU A 517 -4.19 6.13 29.54
CA LEU A 517 -5.12 7.20 29.20
C LEU A 517 -4.89 7.69 27.76
N GLN A 518 -5.98 8.03 27.07
CA GLN A 518 -5.91 8.69 25.76
C GLN A 518 -5.70 10.19 25.98
N ALA A 519 -4.52 10.67 25.59
CA ALA A 519 -4.04 12.04 25.76
C ALA A 519 -3.97 12.78 24.42
N ASN A 520 -4.32 14.07 24.43
CA ASN A 520 -4.26 14.96 23.26
C ASN A 520 -4.84 14.32 21.99
N HIS A 521 -5.94 13.58 22.18
CA HIS A 521 -6.64 12.73 21.20
C HIS A 521 -5.81 11.57 20.62
N ALA A 522 -4.60 11.79 20.11
CA ALA A 522 -3.84 10.78 19.38
C ALA A 522 -2.75 10.07 20.20
N PHE A 523 -2.47 10.50 21.43
CA PHE A 523 -1.29 10.10 22.19
C PHE A 523 -1.66 9.42 23.51
N ARG A 524 -0.67 8.86 24.21
CA ARG A 524 -0.89 8.12 25.45
C ARG A 524 -0.34 8.85 26.66
N ALA A 525 -1.03 8.72 27.78
CA ALA A 525 -0.54 9.16 29.08
C ALA A 525 -0.83 8.11 30.15
N VAL A 526 -0.19 8.25 31.30
CA VAL A 526 -0.48 7.50 32.52
C VAL A 526 -0.39 8.43 33.72
N ALA A 527 -1.27 8.26 34.71
CA ALA A 527 -1.18 8.99 35.97
C ALA A 527 -0.10 8.34 36.84
N VAL A 528 0.87 9.13 37.27
CA VAL A 528 2.03 8.69 38.07
C VAL A 528 1.90 9.29 39.47
N PRO A 529 1.95 8.46 40.54
CA PRO A 529 2.00 8.97 41.91
C PRO A 529 3.21 9.86 42.18
N ALA A 530 3.17 10.59 43.30
CA ALA A 530 4.34 11.32 43.78
C ALA A 530 5.46 10.35 44.18
N GLY A 531 6.70 10.70 43.84
CA GLY A 531 7.88 9.90 44.11
C GLY A 531 8.74 9.66 42.86
N THR A 532 9.62 8.67 42.97
CA THR A 532 10.43 8.18 41.86
C THR A 532 9.85 6.86 41.39
N HIS A 533 9.50 6.79 40.11
CA HIS A 533 8.84 5.61 39.54
C HIS A 533 9.44 5.22 38.19
N GLN A 534 9.47 3.91 37.92
CA GLN A 534 9.74 3.36 36.61
C GLN A 534 8.43 3.03 35.91
N VAL A 535 8.18 3.70 34.79
CA VAL A 535 7.02 3.45 33.93
C VAL A 535 7.46 2.68 32.70
N VAL A 536 6.86 1.51 32.46
CA VAL A 536 7.18 0.64 31.33
C VAL A 536 5.98 0.47 30.43
N PHE A 537 6.08 0.95 29.19
CA PHE A 537 5.10 0.68 28.14
C PHE A 537 5.56 -0.49 27.29
N PHE A 538 4.68 -1.47 27.06
CA PHE A 538 5.00 -2.63 26.22
C PHE A 538 3.82 -3.03 25.32
N TYR A 539 4.13 -3.60 24.15
CA TYR A 539 3.13 -4.00 23.17
C TYR A 539 2.90 -5.51 23.19
N HIS A 540 1.65 -5.94 23.36
CA HIS A 540 1.24 -7.34 23.33
C HIS A 540 -0.09 -7.53 22.60
N SER A 541 -0.09 -8.27 21.48
CA SER A 541 -1.27 -8.51 20.65
C SER A 541 -1.86 -9.91 20.84
N ARG A 542 -3.04 -9.99 21.45
CA ARG A 542 -3.78 -11.27 21.62
C ARG A 542 -4.14 -11.92 20.26
N LEU A 543 -4.41 -11.11 19.25
CA LEU A 543 -4.76 -11.59 17.91
C LEU A 543 -3.56 -12.22 17.20
N PHE A 544 -2.36 -11.70 17.41
CA PHE A 544 -1.14 -12.29 16.88
C PHE A 544 -0.92 -13.68 17.49
N THR A 545 -1.05 -13.81 18.80
CA THR A 545 -0.96 -15.10 19.50
C THR A 545 -2.00 -16.11 19.01
N ALA A 546 -3.26 -15.69 18.81
CA ALA A 546 -4.30 -16.55 18.26
C ALA A 546 -4.00 -17.00 16.81
N GLY A 547 -3.52 -16.09 15.96
CA GLY A 547 -3.12 -16.40 14.59
C GLY A 547 -1.96 -17.39 14.51
N LEU A 548 -1.00 -17.29 15.43
CA LEU A 548 0.10 -18.25 15.54
C LEU A 548 -0.41 -19.67 15.81
N TRP A 549 -1.31 -19.83 16.78
CA TRP A 549 -1.92 -21.13 17.08
C TRP A 549 -2.73 -21.68 15.91
N CYS A 550 -3.51 -20.85 15.22
CA CYS A 550 -4.29 -21.28 14.05
C CYS A 550 -3.40 -21.78 12.91
N SER A 551 -2.29 -21.08 12.63
CA SER A 551 -1.32 -21.49 11.62
C SER A 551 -0.65 -22.81 11.97
N LEU A 552 -0.26 -23.00 13.24
CA LEU A 552 0.35 -24.23 13.72
C LEU A 552 -0.62 -25.42 13.57
N ILE A 553 -1.87 -25.25 13.99
CA ILE A 553 -2.90 -26.29 13.85
C ILE A 553 -3.15 -26.63 12.37
N SER A 554 -3.21 -25.62 11.50
CA SER A 554 -3.42 -25.82 10.06
C SER A 554 -2.27 -26.60 9.40
N LEU A 555 -1.03 -26.28 9.77
CA LEU A 555 0.15 -27.01 9.31
C LEU A 555 0.14 -28.47 9.75
N LEU A 556 -0.21 -28.73 11.02
CA LEU A 556 -0.35 -30.08 11.54
C LEU A 556 -1.45 -30.87 10.82
N ALA A 557 -2.57 -30.23 10.49
CA ALA A 557 -3.66 -30.85 9.74
C ALA A 557 -3.24 -31.21 8.30
N ILE A 558 -2.53 -30.33 7.61
CA ILE A 558 -2.00 -30.58 6.26
C ILE A 558 -1.00 -31.75 6.30
N ALA A 559 -0.05 -31.73 7.25
CA ALA A 559 0.91 -32.81 7.42
C ALA A 559 0.20 -34.16 7.71
N GLY A 560 -0.84 -34.14 8.55
CA GLY A 560 -1.68 -35.31 8.81
C GLY A 560 -2.38 -35.84 7.55
N CYS A 561 -2.91 -34.96 6.70
CA CYS A 561 -3.52 -35.36 5.42
C CYS A 561 -2.52 -36.00 4.46
N PHE A 562 -1.31 -35.42 4.35
CA PHE A 562 -0.24 -36.02 3.53
C PHE A 562 0.19 -37.38 4.06
N PHE A 563 0.36 -37.52 5.38
CA PHE A 563 0.73 -38.78 6.01
C PHE A 563 -0.33 -39.87 5.78
N LEU A 564 -1.61 -39.55 5.96
CA LEU A 564 -2.72 -40.49 5.72
C LEU A 564 -2.85 -40.86 4.23
N GLY A 565 -2.66 -39.90 3.33
CA GLY A 565 -2.64 -40.14 1.88
C GLY A 565 -1.48 -41.03 1.45
N TRP A 566 -0.30 -40.87 2.05
CA TRP A 566 0.86 -41.71 1.82
C TRP A 566 0.62 -43.16 2.28
N ARG A 567 0.08 -43.36 3.49
CA ARG A 567 -0.25 -44.72 3.99
C ARG A 567 -1.29 -45.43 3.12
N LYS A 568 -2.30 -44.72 2.60
CA LYS A 568 -3.28 -45.31 1.68
C LYS A 568 -2.65 -45.81 0.38
N LYS A 569 -1.59 -45.15 -0.09
CA LYS A 569 -0.86 -45.52 -1.31
C LYS A 569 0.07 -46.72 -1.10
N GLU A 570 0.53 -46.97 0.13
CA GLU A 570 1.27 -48.19 0.48
C GLU A 570 0.34 -49.39 0.72
N SER A 571 -0.93 -49.15 1.06
CA SER A 571 -1.93 -50.20 1.29
C SER A 571 -2.79 -50.54 0.06
N SER A 572 -2.55 -49.91 -1.09
CA SER A 572 -3.24 -50.15 -2.38
C SER A 572 -2.21 -50.58 -3.41
#